data_AF-A0A3D4V4T4-F1
#
_entry.id   AF-A0A3D4V4T4-F1
#
_cell.length_a   1.000
_cell.length_b   1.000
_cell.length_c   1.000
_cell.angle_alpha   90.00
_cell.angle_beta   90.00
_cell.angle_gamma   90.00
#
_symmetry.space_group_name_H-M   'P 1'
#
loop_
_entity.id
_entity.type
_entity.pdbx_description
1 polymer ?
#
loop_
_entity_poly.entity_id
_entity_poly.type
_entity_poly.pdbx_seq_one_letter_code
_entity_poly.pdbx_strand_id
1 'polypeptide(L)'
;MRYVPSRMEWRLMLLLSVAAAVAGCSRGFRPQDFATPEALFKASLQEFERKKWDNAQLGFERLTNDLSSRDPLLAPAYFYLALTHERKHEFLLAAQAFERVTDGFPDDTLAPTAMLGSGRSYQSIWRRPSLDPEQGQKAVSVLRALLSSYPDAKEVEDAKARISTLEEWFAEKDYMTGVHYVRVRRAIDPAIIYFKDVVTTYPTTKAARLSWLRLNELYTKIRWKEDAAETCTAMWKAYPGDADVRSACGVQPADTTAVPAAAAPPAPRDTIALAPLAASTPVVYARPAPVGRG
;
A
#
# COMPACT_ATOMS: atom_id res chain seq x y z
N MET A 1 -10.08 -9.01 71.05
CA MET A 1 -11.00 -10.05 70.53
C MET A 1 -11.00 -9.95 69.01
N ARG A 2 -10.64 -11.02 68.29
CA ARG A 2 -10.68 -11.07 66.82
C ARG A 2 -12.07 -11.57 66.42
N TYR A 3 -12.83 -10.72 65.74
CA TYR A 3 -14.15 -11.08 65.21
C TYR A 3 -13.98 -12.16 64.12
N VAL A 4 -14.65 -13.30 64.30
CA VAL A 4 -14.64 -14.43 63.34
C VAL A 4 -16.05 -14.54 62.78
N PRO A 5 -16.27 -14.18 61.51
CA PRO A 5 -17.61 -14.20 60.92
C PRO A 5 -18.15 -15.63 60.85
N SER A 6 -19.44 -15.76 61.13
CA SER A 6 -20.17 -17.03 61.04
C SER A 6 -20.30 -17.49 59.58
N ARG A 7 -20.54 -18.79 59.36
CA ARG A 7 -20.78 -19.36 58.01
C ARG A 7 -21.94 -18.66 57.28
N MET A 8 -22.89 -18.08 58.02
CA MET A 8 -24.03 -17.34 57.46
C MET A 8 -23.63 -15.93 57.02
N GLU A 9 -22.80 -15.24 57.80
CA GLU A 9 -22.24 -13.93 57.43
C GLU A 9 -21.29 -14.03 56.23
N TRP A 10 -20.51 -15.12 56.12
CA TRP A 10 -19.71 -15.40 54.92
C TRP A 10 -20.65 -15.50 53.71
N ARG A 11 -21.67 -16.37 53.76
CA ARG A 11 -22.64 -16.52 52.66
C ARG A 11 -23.32 -15.20 52.27
N LEU A 12 -23.67 -14.36 53.25
CA LEU A 12 -24.23 -13.03 53.01
C LEU A 12 -23.23 -12.08 52.33
N MET A 13 -21.97 -12.06 52.76
CA MET A 13 -20.91 -11.25 52.10
C MET A 13 -20.63 -11.72 50.67
N LEU A 14 -20.70 -13.03 50.41
CA LEU A 14 -20.51 -13.66 49.10
C LEU A 14 -21.69 -13.36 48.15
N LEU A 15 -22.91 -13.33 48.69
CA LEU A 15 -24.10 -12.94 47.93
C LEU A 15 -24.11 -11.43 47.63
N LEU A 16 -23.68 -10.59 48.57
CA LEU A 16 -23.58 -9.14 48.37
C LEU A 16 -22.50 -8.78 47.33
N SER A 17 -21.37 -9.49 47.32
CA SER A 17 -20.31 -9.26 46.33
C SER A 17 -20.73 -9.69 44.91
N VAL A 18 -21.47 -10.79 44.79
CA VAL A 18 -22.07 -11.22 43.51
C VAL A 18 -23.13 -10.23 43.04
N ALA A 19 -23.99 -9.73 43.93
CA ALA A 19 -24.99 -8.72 43.58
C ALA A 19 -24.36 -7.40 43.12
N ALA A 20 -23.25 -6.96 43.75
CA ALA A 20 -22.49 -5.79 43.32
C ALA A 20 -21.82 -5.98 41.94
N ALA A 21 -21.36 -7.19 41.62
CA ALA A 21 -20.82 -7.50 40.29
C ALA A 21 -21.87 -7.45 39.18
N VAL A 22 -23.13 -7.83 39.47
CA VAL A 22 -24.23 -7.77 38.50
C VAL A 22 -24.76 -6.34 38.30
N ALA A 23 -24.72 -5.50 39.34
CA ALA A 23 -25.08 -4.08 39.24
C ALA A 23 -24.08 -3.25 38.40
N GLY A 24 -22.90 -3.78 38.10
CA GLY A 24 -21.87 -3.17 37.26
C GLY A 24 -22.11 -3.30 35.74
N CYS A 25 -23.16 -4.01 35.30
CA CYS A 25 -23.56 -4.03 33.90
C CYS A 25 -24.21 -2.68 33.51
N SER A 26 -23.38 -1.68 33.22
CA SER A 26 -23.85 -0.44 32.59
C SER A 26 -24.64 -0.78 31.33
N ARG A 27 -25.77 -0.09 31.12
CA ARG A 27 -26.57 -0.18 29.90
C ARG A 27 -25.63 -0.02 28.69
N GLY A 28 -25.50 -1.07 27.87
CA GLY A 28 -24.59 -1.08 26.73
C GLY A 28 -24.97 -0.03 25.69
N PHE A 29 -24.03 0.33 24.82
CA PHE A 29 -24.31 1.22 23.69
C PHE A 29 -25.32 0.55 22.75
N ARG A 30 -26.43 1.25 22.46
CA ARG A 30 -27.49 0.76 21.58
C ARG A 30 -27.85 1.85 20.57
N PRO A 31 -27.58 1.65 19.26
CA PRO A 31 -27.89 2.66 18.24
C PRO A 31 -29.36 3.10 18.22
N GLN A 32 -30.29 2.23 18.64
CA GLN A 32 -31.73 2.55 18.66
C GLN A 32 -32.13 3.55 19.74
N ASP A 33 -31.27 3.81 20.73
CA ASP A 33 -31.57 4.73 21.83
C ASP A 33 -31.39 6.21 21.40
N PHE A 34 -30.87 6.47 20.20
CA PHE A 34 -30.60 7.81 19.67
C PHE A 34 -31.68 8.22 18.66
N ALA A 35 -32.35 9.35 18.95
CA ALA A 35 -33.51 9.80 18.18
C ALA A 35 -33.17 10.40 16.80
N THR A 36 -31.96 10.91 16.60
CA THR A 36 -31.55 11.55 15.35
C THR A 36 -30.20 11.03 14.84
N PRO A 37 -29.92 11.10 13.53
CA PRO A 37 -28.63 10.71 12.97
C PRO A 37 -27.46 11.51 13.55
N GLU A 38 -27.63 12.82 13.82
CA GLU A 38 -26.59 13.67 14.41
C GLU A 38 -26.26 13.21 15.84
N ALA A 39 -27.29 12.86 16.62
CA ALA A 39 -27.12 12.36 17.98
C ALA A 39 -26.38 11.01 17.98
N LEU A 40 -26.76 10.11 17.06
CA LEU A 40 -26.08 8.82 16.89
C LEU A 40 -24.63 9.00 16.42
N PHE A 41 -24.38 9.87 15.43
CA PHE A 41 -23.03 10.16 14.93
C PHE A 41 -22.12 10.66 16.04
N LYS A 42 -22.59 11.64 16.83
CA LYS A 42 -21.84 12.16 17.97
C LYS A 42 -21.53 11.08 19.00
N ALA A 43 -22.49 10.21 19.32
CA ALA A 43 -22.29 9.12 20.26
C ALA A 43 -21.33 8.05 19.73
N SER A 44 -21.42 7.69 18.45
CA SER A 44 -20.47 6.80 17.76
C SER A 44 -19.05 7.35 17.77
N LEU A 45 -18.90 8.64 17.53
CA LEU A 45 -17.60 9.31 17.60
C LEU A 45 -17.01 9.26 19.02
N GLN A 46 -17.82 9.48 20.06
CA GLN A 46 -17.37 9.34 21.44
C GLN A 46 -16.93 7.90 21.77
N GLU A 47 -17.66 6.89 21.28
CA GLU A 47 -17.28 5.50 21.48
C GLU A 47 -15.99 5.15 20.71
N PHE A 48 -15.80 5.72 19.51
CA PHE A 48 -14.55 5.64 18.76
C PHE A 48 -13.38 6.26 19.53
N GLU A 49 -13.52 7.49 20.05
CA GLU A 49 -12.49 8.16 20.84
C GLU A 49 -12.12 7.38 22.11
N ARG A 50 -13.10 6.71 22.71
CA ARG A 50 -12.93 5.82 23.87
C ARG A 50 -12.36 4.45 23.51
N LYS A 51 -11.99 4.23 22.25
CA LYS A 51 -11.45 2.96 21.71
C LYS A 51 -12.42 1.78 21.83
N LYS A 52 -13.71 2.05 21.98
CA LYS A 52 -14.76 1.03 22.00
C LYS A 52 -15.22 0.78 20.57
N TRP A 53 -14.33 0.13 19.81
CA TRP A 53 -14.47 -0.02 18.36
C TRP A 53 -15.75 -0.75 17.95
N ASP A 54 -16.19 -1.76 18.72
CA ASP A 54 -17.42 -2.48 18.43
C ASP A 54 -18.66 -1.58 18.55
N ASN A 55 -18.71 -0.70 19.55
CA ASN A 55 -19.80 0.25 19.72
C ASN A 55 -19.79 1.31 18.62
N ALA A 56 -18.60 1.84 18.29
CA ALA A 56 -18.43 2.78 17.19
C ALA A 56 -18.92 2.18 15.86
N GLN A 57 -18.50 0.95 15.56
CA GLN A 57 -18.91 0.22 14.36
C GLN A 57 -20.43 0.08 14.28
N LEU A 58 -21.09 -0.39 15.34
CA LEU A 58 -22.56 -0.55 15.36
C LEU A 58 -23.30 0.75 15.01
N GLY A 59 -22.84 1.89 15.53
CA GLY A 59 -23.49 3.16 15.26
C GLY A 59 -23.17 3.72 13.87
N PHE A 60 -21.92 3.62 13.40
CA PHE A 60 -21.56 4.06 12.04
C PHE A 60 -22.20 3.16 10.97
N GLU A 61 -22.27 1.84 11.14
CA GLU A 61 -23.00 0.94 10.24
C GLU A 61 -24.48 1.33 10.16
N ARG A 62 -25.12 1.59 11.30
CA ARG A 62 -26.51 2.05 11.32
C ARG A 62 -26.69 3.35 10.54
N LEU A 63 -25.82 4.33 10.73
CA LEU A 63 -25.84 5.59 9.98
C LEU A 63 -25.69 5.34 8.47
N THR A 64 -24.70 4.54 8.06
CA THR A 64 -24.48 4.25 6.63
C THR A 64 -25.60 3.48 5.97
N ASN A 65 -26.43 2.76 6.74
CA ASN A 65 -27.59 2.02 6.23
C ASN A 65 -28.87 2.86 6.17
N ASP A 66 -29.03 3.82 7.09
CA ASP A 66 -30.27 4.60 7.22
C ASP A 66 -30.23 5.93 6.47
N LEU A 67 -29.04 6.55 6.34
CA LEU A 67 -28.89 7.87 5.74
C LEU A 67 -29.10 7.82 4.22
N SER A 68 -29.74 8.85 3.70
CA SER A 68 -29.89 9.01 2.24
C SER A 68 -28.57 9.41 1.59
N SER A 69 -28.40 9.16 0.30
CA SER A 69 -27.19 9.53 -0.45
C SER A 69 -26.88 11.03 -0.49
N ARG A 70 -27.85 11.90 -0.15
CA ARG A 70 -27.68 13.36 -0.10
C ARG A 70 -27.39 13.88 1.31
N ASP A 71 -27.39 13.00 2.31
CA ASP A 71 -27.18 13.41 3.69
C ASP A 71 -25.69 13.78 3.93
N PRO A 72 -25.40 14.97 4.49
CA PRO A 72 -24.03 15.41 4.71
C PRO A 72 -23.26 14.56 5.74
N LEU A 73 -23.93 13.76 6.58
CA LEU A 73 -23.27 12.87 7.54
C LEU A 73 -22.81 11.56 6.90
N LEU A 74 -23.25 11.22 5.69
CA LEU A 74 -22.98 9.91 5.11
C LEU A 74 -21.50 9.70 4.76
N ALA A 75 -20.84 10.69 4.16
CA ALA A 75 -19.40 10.63 3.90
C ALA A 75 -18.56 10.52 5.19
N PRO A 76 -18.76 11.38 6.21
CA PRO A 76 -18.15 11.20 7.52
C PRO A 76 -18.45 9.84 8.17
N ALA A 77 -19.68 9.33 8.06
CA ALA A 77 -20.05 8.04 8.65
C ALA A 77 -19.26 6.88 8.01
N TYR A 78 -19.16 6.84 6.68
CA TYR A 78 -18.30 5.87 5.99
C TYR A 78 -16.83 6.03 6.37
N PHE A 79 -16.34 7.27 6.46
CA PHE A 79 -14.95 7.54 6.82
C PHE A 79 -14.61 7.02 8.22
N TYR A 80 -15.44 7.31 9.22
CA TYR A 80 -15.22 6.80 10.57
C TYR A 80 -15.50 5.30 10.72
N LEU A 81 -16.41 4.73 9.93
CA LEU A 81 -16.57 3.28 9.82
C LEU A 81 -15.27 2.63 9.32
N ALA A 82 -14.67 3.19 8.28
CA ALA A 82 -13.40 2.71 7.73
C ALA A 82 -12.26 2.80 8.75
N LEU A 83 -12.12 3.94 9.44
CA LEU A 83 -11.16 4.10 10.54
C LEU A 83 -11.41 3.09 11.67
N THR A 84 -12.68 2.80 11.98
CA THR A 84 -13.03 1.80 13.00
C THR A 84 -12.55 0.41 12.59
N HIS A 85 -12.79 0.00 11.34
CA HIS A 85 -12.27 -1.25 10.81
C HIS A 85 -10.73 -1.30 10.80
N GLU A 86 -10.03 -0.21 10.46
CA GLU A 86 -8.56 -0.17 10.58
C GLU A 86 -8.10 -0.41 12.03
N ARG A 87 -8.77 0.20 13.02
CA ARG A 87 -8.46 0.00 14.45
C ARG A 87 -8.72 -1.43 14.92
N LYS A 88 -9.63 -2.14 14.26
CA LYS A 88 -9.91 -3.56 14.47
C LYS A 88 -9.04 -4.50 13.64
N HIS A 89 -8.11 -3.96 12.83
CA HIS A 89 -7.29 -4.73 11.87
C HIS A 89 -8.10 -5.46 10.79
N GLU A 90 -9.32 -5.00 10.52
CA GLU A 90 -10.22 -5.51 9.49
C GLU A 90 -9.98 -4.76 8.17
N PHE A 91 -8.74 -4.82 7.67
CA PHE A 91 -8.28 -3.93 6.60
C PHE A 91 -9.07 -4.03 5.28
N LEU A 92 -9.63 -5.20 4.97
CA LEU A 92 -10.47 -5.32 3.77
C LEU A 92 -11.78 -4.53 3.90
N LEU A 93 -12.43 -4.60 5.07
CA LEU A 93 -13.62 -3.81 5.36
C LEU A 93 -13.30 -2.32 5.44
N ALA A 94 -12.14 -1.97 6.01
CA ALA A 94 -11.65 -0.61 6.02
C ALA A 94 -11.47 -0.03 4.61
N ALA A 95 -10.80 -0.77 3.72
CA ALA A 95 -10.59 -0.35 2.34
C ALA A 95 -11.93 -0.11 1.62
N GLN A 96 -12.86 -1.06 1.73
CA GLN A 96 -14.20 -0.95 1.13
C GLN A 96 -15.00 0.23 1.67
N ALA A 97 -14.93 0.51 2.98
CA ALA A 97 -15.62 1.64 3.58
C ALA A 97 -14.99 2.99 3.16
N PHE A 98 -13.67 3.07 3.02
CA PHE A 98 -13.01 4.24 2.44
C PHE A 98 -13.42 4.44 0.97
N GLU A 99 -13.50 3.38 0.18
CA GLU A 99 -13.95 3.43 -1.22
C GLU A 99 -15.37 4.00 -1.34
N ARG A 100 -16.25 3.73 -0.37
CA ARG A 100 -17.59 4.37 -0.35
C ARG A 100 -17.53 5.89 -0.27
N VAL A 101 -16.52 6.44 0.42
CA VAL A 101 -16.29 7.90 0.45
C VAL A 101 -15.83 8.38 -0.92
N THR A 102 -14.85 7.71 -1.52
CA THR A 102 -14.21 8.16 -2.76
C THR A 102 -15.14 8.05 -3.98
N ASP A 103 -15.95 7.00 -4.02
CA ASP A 103 -16.85 6.74 -5.15
C ASP A 103 -18.16 7.52 -5.03
N GLY A 104 -18.66 7.71 -3.80
CA GLY A 104 -19.91 8.41 -3.54
C GLY A 104 -19.77 9.91 -3.42
N PHE A 105 -18.59 10.40 -3.00
CA PHE A 105 -18.37 11.80 -2.59
C PHE A 105 -17.00 12.32 -3.05
N PRO A 106 -16.68 12.28 -4.36
CA PRO A 106 -15.36 12.71 -4.85
C PRO A 106 -15.05 14.18 -4.59
N ASP A 107 -16.05 15.05 -4.47
CA ASP A 107 -15.86 16.47 -4.18
C ASP A 107 -15.75 16.78 -2.67
N ASP A 108 -15.93 15.78 -1.79
CA ASP A 108 -15.80 15.97 -0.35
C ASP A 108 -14.33 16.15 0.05
N THR A 109 -14.08 17.04 1.00
CA THR A 109 -12.75 17.25 1.60
C THR A 109 -12.10 15.99 2.18
N LEU A 110 -12.90 14.96 2.49
CA LEU A 110 -12.45 13.66 2.97
C LEU A 110 -11.97 12.73 1.85
N ALA A 111 -12.32 12.98 0.58
CA ALA A 111 -12.03 12.06 -0.52
C ALA A 111 -10.52 11.76 -0.70
N PRO A 112 -9.60 12.74 -0.68
CA PRO A 112 -8.17 12.46 -0.76
C PRO A 112 -7.67 11.64 0.44
N THR A 113 -8.12 11.98 1.65
CA THR A 113 -7.77 11.24 2.88
C THR A 113 -8.32 9.81 2.84
N ALA A 114 -9.52 9.60 2.29
CA ALA A 114 -10.13 8.29 2.14
C ALA A 114 -9.40 7.43 1.10
N MET A 115 -8.99 8.00 -0.05
CA MET A 115 -8.17 7.28 -1.02
C MET A 115 -6.84 6.82 -0.41
N LEU A 116 -6.18 7.68 0.37
CA LEU A 116 -4.96 7.31 1.10
C LEU A 116 -5.24 6.19 2.11
N GLY A 117 -6.36 6.28 2.84
CA GLY A 117 -6.83 5.26 3.78
C GLY A 117 -7.09 3.90 3.12
N SER A 118 -7.75 3.89 1.95
CA SER A 118 -8.00 2.68 1.16
C SER A 118 -6.68 2.05 0.69
N GLY A 119 -5.78 2.85 0.08
CA GLY A 119 -4.47 2.37 -0.36
C GLY A 119 -3.63 1.79 0.78
N ARG A 120 -3.59 2.48 1.94
CA ARG A 120 -2.92 1.97 3.16
C ARG A 120 -3.56 0.68 3.68
N SER A 121 -4.89 0.58 3.65
CA SER A 121 -5.61 -0.60 4.12
C SER A 121 -5.27 -1.82 3.24
N TYR A 122 -5.30 -1.68 1.91
CA TYR A 122 -4.87 -2.75 1.00
C TYR A 122 -3.40 -3.13 1.19
N GLN A 123 -2.50 -2.15 1.34
CA GLN A 123 -1.08 -2.39 1.65
C GLN A 123 -0.93 -3.21 2.96
N SER A 124 -1.76 -2.94 3.96
CA SER A 124 -1.72 -3.64 5.25
C SER A 124 -2.13 -5.13 5.14
N ILE A 125 -2.93 -5.49 4.13
CA ILE A 125 -3.26 -6.88 3.83
C ILE A 125 -2.04 -7.60 3.22
N TRP A 126 -1.33 -6.94 2.30
CA TRP A 126 -0.12 -7.49 1.65
C TRP A 126 1.15 -7.29 2.50
N ARG A 127 1.15 -7.82 3.72
CA ARG A 127 2.17 -7.59 4.76
C ARG A 127 3.62 -8.01 4.45
N ARG A 128 3.89 -8.73 3.35
CA ARG A 128 5.24 -9.13 2.92
C ARG A 128 5.28 -9.53 1.44
N PRO A 129 6.41 -9.31 0.72
CA PRO A 129 6.56 -9.60 -0.71
C PRO A 129 6.25 -11.05 -1.15
N SER A 130 6.46 -12.03 -0.26
CA SER A 130 6.28 -13.44 -0.59
C SER A 130 4.82 -13.87 -0.75
N LEU A 131 3.86 -13.07 -0.29
CA LEU A 131 2.43 -13.36 -0.43
C LEU A 131 1.91 -13.06 -1.84
N ASP A 132 0.66 -13.44 -2.11
CA ASP A 132 -0.04 -13.06 -3.33
C ASP A 132 -0.10 -11.52 -3.47
N PRO A 133 0.29 -10.96 -4.64
CA PRO A 133 0.43 -9.52 -4.83
C PRO A 133 -0.88 -8.75 -5.02
N GLU A 134 -2.04 -9.41 -5.14
CA GLU A 134 -3.30 -8.78 -5.58
C GLU A 134 -3.65 -7.53 -4.75
N GLN A 135 -3.54 -7.61 -3.43
CA GLN A 135 -3.87 -6.47 -2.55
C GLN A 135 -2.81 -5.36 -2.65
N GLY A 136 -1.54 -5.71 -2.87
CA GLY A 136 -0.51 -4.72 -3.17
C GLY A 136 -0.80 -3.97 -4.48
N GLN A 137 -1.30 -4.68 -5.50
CA GLN A 137 -1.61 -4.07 -6.81
C GLN A 137 -2.78 -3.11 -6.69
N LYS A 138 -3.81 -3.49 -5.92
CA LYS A 138 -4.92 -2.59 -5.56
C LYS A 138 -4.42 -1.36 -4.81
N ALA A 139 -3.54 -1.54 -3.82
CA ALA A 139 -2.96 -0.42 -3.08
C ALA A 139 -2.26 0.59 -4.01
N VAL A 140 -1.36 0.14 -4.89
CA VAL A 140 -0.68 1.03 -5.85
C VAL A 140 -1.67 1.69 -6.80
N SER A 141 -2.67 0.97 -7.28
CA SER A 141 -3.71 1.51 -8.17
C SER A 141 -4.45 2.69 -7.52
N VAL A 142 -4.97 2.49 -6.29
CA VAL A 142 -5.68 3.54 -5.55
C VAL A 142 -4.77 4.74 -5.26
N LEU A 143 -3.53 4.50 -4.82
CA LEU A 143 -2.59 5.57 -4.50
C LEU A 143 -2.18 6.37 -5.74
N ARG A 144 -2.00 5.73 -6.90
CA ARG A 144 -1.74 6.45 -8.17
C ARG A 144 -2.97 7.25 -8.62
N ALA A 145 -4.17 6.71 -8.43
CA ALA A 145 -5.40 7.43 -8.70
C ALA A 145 -5.55 8.67 -7.78
N LEU A 146 -5.12 8.60 -6.52
CA LEU A 146 -5.03 9.76 -5.63
C LEU A 146 -4.12 10.84 -6.21
N LEU A 147 -2.91 10.47 -6.63
CA LEU A 147 -1.95 11.42 -7.22
C LEU A 147 -2.48 12.10 -8.48
N SER A 148 -3.25 11.37 -9.29
CA SER A 148 -3.84 11.91 -10.52
C SER A 148 -5.07 12.77 -10.27
N SER A 149 -5.89 12.42 -9.28
CA SER A 149 -7.20 13.08 -9.03
C SER A 149 -7.06 14.29 -8.11
N TYR A 150 -6.10 14.25 -7.18
CA TYR A 150 -5.88 15.27 -6.16
C TYR A 150 -4.40 15.65 -6.05
N PRO A 151 -3.79 16.24 -7.10
CA PRO A 151 -2.35 16.50 -7.16
C PRO A 151 -1.84 17.52 -6.13
N ASP A 152 -2.71 18.35 -5.57
CA ASP A 152 -2.39 19.39 -4.58
C ASP A 152 -2.80 19.00 -3.14
N ALA A 153 -3.32 17.79 -2.93
CA ALA A 153 -3.75 17.34 -1.61
C ALA A 153 -2.56 17.06 -0.68
N LYS A 154 -2.75 17.26 0.63
CA LYS A 154 -1.71 17.00 1.65
C LYS A 154 -1.27 15.53 1.70
N GLU A 155 -2.10 14.62 1.20
CA GLU A 155 -1.87 13.17 1.14
C GLU A 155 -0.84 12.74 0.08
N VAL A 156 -0.50 13.62 -0.86
CA VAL A 156 0.34 13.30 -2.03
C VAL A 156 1.69 12.71 -1.65
N GLU A 157 2.38 13.29 -0.67
CA GLU A 157 3.70 12.80 -0.27
C GLU A 157 3.64 11.44 0.46
N ASP A 158 2.60 11.18 1.29
CA ASP A 158 2.41 9.85 1.89
C ASP A 158 2.07 8.81 0.81
N ALA A 159 1.23 9.18 -0.18
CA ALA A 159 0.91 8.29 -1.28
C ALA A 159 2.16 7.91 -2.10
N LYS A 160 3.03 8.87 -2.44
CA LYS A 160 4.31 8.61 -3.12
C LYS A 160 5.21 7.69 -2.31
N ALA A 161 5.37 7.95 -1.01
CA ALA A 161 6.20 7.13 -0.12
C ALA A 161 5.69 5.67 -0.04
N ARG A 162 4.37 5.49 0.03
CA ARG A 162 3.74 4.17 0.01
C ARG A 162 3.91 3.45 -1.32
N ILE A 163 3.72 4.15 -2.44
CA ILE A 163 3.97 3.59 -3.78
C ILE A 163 5.41 3.11 -3.89
N SER A 164 6.38 3.94 -3.49
CA SER A 164 7.81 3.55 -3.49
C SER A 164 8.08 2.30 -2.66
N THR A 165 7.46 2.20 -1.47
CA THR A 165 7.57 1.00 -0.61
C THR A 165 6.98 -0.25 -1.29
N LEU A 166 5.81 -0.11 -1.93
CA LEU A 166 5.15 -1.20 -2.64
C LEU A 166 5.95 -1.64 -3.87
N GLU A 167 6.54 -0.70 -4.61
CA GLU A 167 7.42 -0.98 -5.76
C GLU A 167 8.68 -1.75 -5.34
N GLU A 168 9.31 -1.40 -4.20
CA GLU A 168 10.40 -2.20 -3.62
C GLU A 168 9.95 -3.65 -3.32
N TRP A 169 8.74 -3.84 -2.78
CA TRP A 169 8.22 -5.17 -2.49
C TRP A 169 7.90 -5.97 -3.74
N PHE A 170 7.36 -5.35 -4.79
CA PHE A 170 7.14 -6.02 -6.07
C PHE A 170 8.45 -6.43 -6.71
N ALA A 171 9.41 -5.51 -6.75
CA ALA A 171 10.72 -5.76 -7.31
C ALA A 171 11.46 -6.88 -6.54
N GLU A 172 11.37 -6.89 -5.20
CA GLU A 172 11.92 -7.98 -4.38
C GLU A 172 11.28 -9.33 -4.70
N LYS A 173 9.95 -9.37 -4.83
CA LYS A 173 9.23 -10.61 -5.16
C LYS A 173 9.68 -11.18 -6.52
N ASP A 174 9.75 -10.34 -7.54
CA ASP A 174 10.12 -10.75 -8.89
C ASP A 174 11.60 -11.15 -8.95
N TYR A 175 12.48 -10.39 -8.30
CA TYR A 175 13.89 -10.74 -8.14
C TYR A 175 14.07 -12.11 -7.46
N MET A 176 13.36 -12.36 -6.35
CA MET A 176 13.44 -13.63 -5.64
C MET A 176 12.91 -14.80 -6.48
N THR A 177 11.95 -14.54 -7.37
CA THR A 177 11.48 -15.53 -8.35
C THR A 177 12.58 -15.85 -9.37
N GLY A 178 13.26 -14.84 -9.91
CA GLY A 178 14.44 -15.03 -10.77
C GLY A 178 15.54 -15.83 -10.07
N VAL A 179 15.87 -15.49 -8.82
CA VAL A 179 16.84 -16.23 -7.99
C VAL A 179 16.44 -17.70 -7.81
N HIS A 180 15.15 -17.99 -7.61
CA HIS A 180 14.65 -19.36 -7.49
C HIS A 180 14.88 -20.16 -8.79
N TYR A 181 14.64 -19.56 -9.96
CA TYR A 181 14.89 -20.21 -11.25
C TYR A 181 16.38 -20.57 -11.45
N VAL A 182 17.29 -19.67 -11.06
CA VAL A 182 18.74 -19.94 -11.12
C VAL A 182 19.14 -21.06 -10.16
N ARG A 183 18.73 -20.96 -8.89
CA ARG A 183 19.28 -21.81 -7.81
C ARG A 183 18.62 -23.17 -7.71
N VAL A 184 17.29 -23.22 -7.85
CA VAL A 184 16.49 -24.43 -7.61
C VAL A 184 16.16 -25.11 -8.93
N ARG A 185 15.63 -24.37 -9.90
CA ARG A 185 15.21 -24.94 -11.19
C ARG A 185 16.36 -25.17 -12.16
N ARG A 186 17.52 -24.55 -11.92
CA ARG A 186 18.68 -24.55 -12.83
C ARG A 186 18.32 -24.10 -14.25
N ALA A 187 17.35 -23.20 -14.38
CA ALA A 187 16.84 -22.71 -15.65
C ALA A 187 17.21 -21.23 -15.81
N ILE A 188 18.09 -20.94 -16.78
CA ILE A 188 18.64 -19.59 -16.99
C ILE A 188 17.66 -18.70 -17.75
N ASP A 189 17.09 -19.19 -18.85
CA ASP A 189 16.18 -18.40 -19.69
C ASP A 189 15.02 -17.77 -18.92
N PRO A 190 14.24 -18.51 -18.09
CA PRO A 190 13.19 -17.89 -17.29
C PRO A 190 13.74 -16.93 -16.23
N ALA A 191 14.93 -17.18 -15.66
CA ALA A 191 15.52 -16.26 -14.69
C ALA A 191 15.87 -14.90 -15.33
N ILE A 192 16.38 -14.90 -16.57
CA ILE A 192 16.66 -13.68 -17.33
C ILE A 192 15.37 -12.86 -17.52
N ILE A 193 14.24 -13.50 -17.82
CA ILE A 193 12.95 -12.81 -17.97
C ILE A 193 12.59 -12.05 -16.69
N TYR A 194 12.60 -12.72 -15.53
CA TYR A 194 12.27 -12.05 -14.26
C TYR A 194 13.22 -10.90 -13.91
N PHE A 195 14.53 -11.08 -14.11
CA PHE A 195 15.48 -10.00 -13.84
C PHE A 195 15.31 -8.83 -14.81
N LYS A 196 14.99 -9.10 -16.09
CA LYS A 196 14.63 -8.06 -17.06
C LYS A 196 13.39 -7.29 -16.60
N ASP A 197 12.34 -8.00 -16.21
CA ASP A 197 11.09 -7.38 -15.75
C ASP A 197 11.32 -6.46 -14.54
N VAL A 198 12.19 -6.85 -13.61
CA VAL A 198 12.53 -6.01 -12.46
C VAL A 198 13.21 -4.71 -12.89
N VAL A 199 14.20 -4.77 -13.79
CA VAL A 199 14.97 -3.58 -14.19
C VAL A 199 14.19 -2.65 -15.10
N THR A 200 13.23 -3.18 -15.87
CA THR A 200 12.35 -2.37 -16.74
C THR A 200 11.20 -1.76 -15.96
N THR A 201 10.60 -2.50 -15.02
CA THR A 201 9.39 -2.08 -14.31
C THR A 201 9.70 -1.26 -13.06
N TYR A 202 10.80 -1.58 -12.35
CA TYR A 202 11.13 -0.99 -11.06
C TYR A 202 12.58 -0.46 -11.01
N PRO A 203 13.02 0.39 -11.97
CA PRO A 203 14.43 0.73 -12.18
C PRO A 203 15.13 1.40 -10.98
N THR A 204 14.37 2.02 -10.08
CA THR A 204 14.88 2.76 -8.92
C THR A 204 15.03 1.89 -7.66
N THR A 205 14.60 0.63 -7.71
CA THR A 205 14.58 -0.25 -6.53
C THR A 205 15.92 -0.91 -6.26
N LYS A 206 16.13 -1.35 -5.01
CA LYS A 206 17.32 -2.16 -4.66
C LYS A 206 17.38 -3.45 -5.48
N ALA A 207 16.24 -4.07 -5.72
CA ALA A 207 16.13 -5.29 -6.50
C ALA A 207 16.52 -5.07 -7.97
N ALA A 208 16.28 -3.88 -8.56
CA ALA A 208 16.74 -3.59 -9.92
C ALA A 208 18.27 -3.61 -10.03
N ARG A 209 19.00 -2.99 -9.10
CA ARG A 209 20.46 -3.07 -9.05
C ARG A 209 20.94 -4.52 -9.00
N LEU A 210 20.34 -5.33 -8.13
CA LEU A 210 20.69 -6.75 -7.99
C LEU A 210 20.36 -7.56 -9.25
N SER A 211 19.21 -7.30 -9.87
CA SER A 211 18.78 -7.93 -11.11
C SER A 211 19.73 -7.64 -12.27
N TRP A 212 20.22 -6.40 -12.39
CA TRP A 212 21.22 -6.04 -13.39
C TRP A 212 22.52 -6.86 -13.24
N LEU A 213 23.04 -6.99 -12.02
CA LEU A 213 24.22 -7.81 -11.74
C LEU A 213 23.98 -9.29 -12.08
N ARG A 214 22.79 -9.82 -11.78
CA ARG A 214 22.41 -11.19 -12.15
C ARG A 214 22.28 -11.37 -13.65
N LEU A 215 21.72 -10.41 -14.38
CA LEU A 215 21.66 -10.46 -15.84
C LEU A 215 23.05 -10.58 -16.45
N ASN A 216 23.98 -9.71 -16.03
CA ASN A 216 25.36 -9.76 -16.53
C ASN A 216 26.04 -11.12 -16.23
N GLU A 217 25.88 -11.63 -15.00
CA GLU A 217 26.39 -12.95 -14.60
C GLU A 217 25.83 -14.06 -15.51
N LEU A 218 24.51 -14.07 -15.73
CA LEU A 218 23.83 -15.09 -16.53
C LEU A 218 24.21 -15.02 -18.01
N TYR A 219 24.24 -13.82 -18.60
CA TYR A 219 24.64 -13.62 -20.00
C TYR A 219 26.07 -14.03 -20.26
N THR A 220 26.98 -13.71 -19.34
CA THR A 220 28.38 -14.16 -19.40
C THR A 220 28.47 -15.68 -19.35
N LYS A 221 27.69 -16.32 -18.46
CA LYS A 221 27.66 -17.78 -18.31
C LYS A 221 27.18 -18.51 -19.56
N ILE A 222 26.17 -17.98 -20.26
CA ILE A 222 25.67 -18.57 -21.52
C ILE A 222 26.40 -18.07 -22.77
N ARG A 223 27.44 -17.23 -22.58
CA ARG A 223 28.31 -16.66 -23.63
C ARG A 223 27.59 -15.73 -24.62
N TRP A 224 26.51 -15.07 -24.16
CA TRP A 224 25.82 -14.03 -24.93
C TRP A 224 26.54 -12.69 -24.70
N LYS A 225 27.59 -12.45 -25.48
CA LYS A 225 28.52 -11.34 -25.25
C LYS A 225 27.90 -9.97 -25.50
N GLU A 226 27.03 -9.86 -26.50
CA GLU A 226 26.36 -8.61 -26.86
C GLU A 226 25.44 -8.15 -25.72
N ASP A 227 24.52 -9.02 -25.27
CA ASP A 227 23.66 -8.75 -24.12
C ASP A 227 24.47 -8.41 -22.85
N ALA A 228 25.56 -9.14 -22.57
CA ALA A 228 26.41 -8.86 -21.41
C ALA A 228 27.03 -7.45 -21.46
N ALA A 229 27.47 -7.01 -22.64
CA ALA A 229 28.05 -5.68 -22.87
C ALA A 229 26.98 -4.57 -22.80
N GLU A 230 25.78 -4.81 -23.35
CA GLU A 230 24.64 -3.89 -23.22
C GLU A 230 24.22 -3.74 -21.76
N THR A 231 24.17 -4.85 -21.01
CA THR A 231 23.88 -4.85 -19.57
C THR A 231 24.90 -4.01 -18.80
N CYS A 232 26.20 -4.13 -19.11
CA CYS A 232 27.23 -3.28 -18.52
C CYS A 232 27.04 -1.80 -18.85
N THR A 233 26.70 -1.48 -20.10
CA THR A 233 26.44 -0.10 -20.53
C THR A 233 25.26 0.50 -19.77
N ALA A 234 24.18 -0.27 -19.61
CA ALA A 234 23.02 0.15 -18.84
C ALA A 234 23.35 0.35 -17.36
N MET A 235 24.11 -0.56 -16.75
CA MET A 235 24.55 -0.44 -15.36
C MET A 235 25.44 0.77 -15.14
N TRP A 236 26.36 1.08 -16.06
CA TRP A 236 27.21 2.26 -15.95
C TRP A 236 26.44 3.56 -15.96
N LYS A 237 25.39 3.63 -16.79
CA LYS A 237 24.50 4.78 -16.85
C LYS A 237 23.66 4.93 -15.57
N ALA A 238 23.15 3.81 -15.03
CA ALA A 238 22.24 3.83 -13.88
C ALA A 238 22.97 3.92 -12.52
N TYR A 239 24.16 3.35 -12.40
CA TYR A 239 24.92 3.21 -11.15
C TYR A 239 26.39 3.65 -11.33
N PRO A 240 26.64 4.93 -11.64
CA PRO A 240 27.99 5.42 -11.85
C PRO A 240 28.83 5.24 -10.59
N GLY A 241 30.00 4.61 -10.73
CA GLY A 241 30.96 4.42 -9.64
C GLY A 241 30.68 3.23 -8.71
N ASP A 242 29.62 2.47 -8.93
CA ASP A 242 29.28 1.29 -8.13
C ASP A 242 30.37 0.22 -8.16
N ALA A 243 30.77 -0.27 -6.98
CA ALA A 243 31.87 -1.22 -6.84
C ALA A 243 31.56 -2.61 -7.42
N ASP A 244 30.32 -3.08 -7.29
CA ASP A 244 29.91 -4.38 -7.83
C ASP A 244 29.81 -4.32 -9.35
N VAL A 245 29.34 -3.19 -9.90
CA VAL A 245 29.33 -2.96 -11.36
C VAL A 245 30.75 -2.94 -11.90
N ARG A 246 31.70 -2.31 -11.19
CA ARG A 246 33.13 -2.33 -11.56
C ARG A 246 33.75 -3.71 -11.50
N SER A 247 33.37 -4.51 -10.51
CA SER A 247 33.81 -5.90 -10.40
C SER A 247 33.27 -6.75 -11.56
N ALA A 248 32.00 -6.57 -11.92
CA ALA A 248 31.34 -7.35 -12.98
C ALA A 248 31.76 -6.93 -14.39
N CYS A 249 31.89 -5.63 -14.64
CA CYS A 249 32.07 -5.06 -15.99
C CYS A 249 33.46 -4.49 -16.26
N GLY A 250 34.34 -4.45 -15.26
CA GLY A 250 35.64 -3.81 -15.36
C GLY A 250 35.56 -2.29 -15.20
N VAL A 251 36.43 -1.54 -15.89
CA VAL A 251 36.42 -0.08 -15.84
C VAL A 251 35.41 0.44 -16.86
N GLN A 252 34.58 1.41 -16.45
CA GLN A 252 33.69 2.10 -17.38
C GLN A 252 34.51 2.71 -18.52
N PRO A 253 34.16 2.43 -19.79
CA PRO A 253 34.81 3.08 -20.92
C PRO A 253 34.70 4.60 -20.76
N ALA A 254 35.82 5.32 -20.91
CA ALA A 254 35.77 6.77 -20.95
C ALA A 254 34.88 7.17 -22.13
N ASP A 255 33.86 8.00 -21.87
CA ASP A 255 32.94 8.51 -22.88
C ASP A 255 33.74 9.15 -24.02
N THR A 256 33.96 8.41 -25.10
CA THR A 256 34.63 8.91 -26.31
C THR A 256 33.67 9.75 -27.16
N THR A 257 32.41 9.87 -26.73
CA THR A 257 31.37 10.75 -27.28
C THR A 257 31.15 12.01 -26.46
N ALA A 258 31.89 12.22 -25.37
CA ALA A 258 31.95 13.52 -24.72
C ALA A 258 32.69 14.49 -25.66
N VAL A 259 31.92 15.19 -26.49
CA VAL A 259 32.38 16.44 -27.12
C VAL A 259 32.96 17.28 -25.97
N PRO A 260 34.24 17.69 -26.02
CA PRO A 260 34.78 18.54 -24.98
C PRO A 260 33.88 19.77 -24.89
N ALA A 261 33.46 20.12 -23.67
CA ALA A 261 32.61 21.27 -23.42
C ALA A 261 33.25 22.51 -24.04
N ALA A 262 32.82 22.84 -25.26
CA ALA A 262 33.13 24.09 -25.91
C ALA A 262 32.45 25.17 -25.08
N ALA A 263 33.25 26.17 -24.69
CA ALA A 263 32.82 27.33 -23.93
C ALA A 263 31.48 27.87 -24.46
N ALA A 264 30.56 28.11 -23.54
CA ALA A 264 29.24 28.63 -23.83
C ALA A 264 29.32 29.94 -24.64
N PRO A 265 28.66 30.04 -25.81
CA PRO A 265 28.33 31.31 -26.41
C PRO A 265 27.15 31.97 -25.66
N PRO A 266 27.07 33.31 -25.65
CA PRO A 266 26.11 34.05 -24.83
C PRO A 266 24.67 33.87 -25.34
N ALA A 267 23.73 33.87 -24.39
CA ALA A 267 22.30 33.68 -24.64
C ALA A 267 21.69 34.79 -25.52
N PRO A 268 20.65 34.44 -26.30
CA PRO A 268 19.51 35.35 -26.39
C PRO A 268 18.12 34.69 -26.28
N ARG A 269 17.30 35.47 -25.57
CA ARG A 269 15.85 35.62 -25.37
C ARG A 269 14.83 34.84 -26.23
N ASP A 270 13.77 34.45 -25.50
CA ASP A 270 12.34 34.31 -25.83
C ASP A 270 11.92 33.47 -27.04
N THR A 271 11.26 32.33 -26.79
CA THR A 271 9.96 31.98 -27.41
C THR A 271 9.27 30.78 -26.74
N ILE A 272 7.96 30.88 -26.73
CA ILE A 272 6.92 30.03 -26.15
C ILE A 272 6.76 28.68 -26.88
N ALA A 273 6.47 27.58 -26.18
CA ALA A 273 5.40 26.61 -26.53
C ALA A 273 5.30 25.42 -25.56
N LEU A 274 4.09 25.23 -25.01
CA LEU A 274 3.62 24.00 -24.34
C LEU A 274 3.36 22.87 -25.35
N ALA A 275 3.60 21.61 -24.94
CA ALA A 275 2.81 20.43 -25.33
C ALA A 275 3.09 19.24 -24.35
N PRO A 276 2.14 18.29 -24.17
CA PRO A 276 1.98 17.55 -22.91
C PRO A 276 2.67 16.18 -22.86
N LEU A 277 2.93 15.71 -21.64
CA LEU A 277 3.33 14.34 -21.31
C LEU A 277 2.15 13.38 -21.59
N ALA A 278 2.34 12.49 -22.56
CA ALA A 278 1.41 11.41 -22.86
C ALA A 278 1.43 10.35 -21.75
N ALA A 279 0.23 9.97 -21.30
CA ALA A 279 -0.02 8.88 -20.37
C ALA A 279 0.36 7.54 -20.99
N SER A 280 1.22 6.77 -20.31
CA SER A 280 1.48 5.37 -20.63
C SER A 280 0.45 4.48 -19.93
N THR A 281 -0.38 3.78 -20.71
CA THR A 281 -1.33 2.77 -20.26
C THR A 281 -0.62 1.58 -19.60
N PRO A 282 -1.13 1.00 -18.49
CA PRO A 282 -0.60 -0.25 -17.96
C PRO A 282 -0.98 -1.42 -18.88
N VAL A 283 0.03 -2.24 -19.21
CA VAL A 283 -0.15 -3.49 -19.95
C VAL A 283 -0.82 -4.52 -19.03
N VAL A 284 -2.04 -4.93 -19.38
CA VAL A 284 -2.75 -6.04 -18.75
C VAL A 284 -2.21 -7.33 -19.34
N TYR A 285 -1.46 -8.12 -18.56
CA TYR A 285 -1.07 -9.47 -18.98
C TYR A 285 -2.13 -10.48 -18.54
N ALA A 286 -2.69 -11.16 -19.55
CA ALA A 286 -3.62 -12.27 -19.40
C ALA A 286 -2.95 -13.48 -18.69
N ARG A 287 -3.67 -14.08 -17.73
CA ARG A 287 -3.29 -15.35 -17.10
C ARG A 287 -3.37 -16.50 -18.12
N PRO A 288 -2.43 -17.47 -18.10
CA PRO A 288 -2.57 -18.69 -18.91
C PRO A 288 -3.69 -19.59 -18.36
N ALA A 289 -4.48 -20.17 -19.27
CA ALA A 289 -5.61 -21.05 -19.01
C ALA A 289 -5.18 -22.40 -18.38
N PRO A 290 -6.05 -23.07 -17.60
CA PRO A 290 -5.74 -24.36 -17.01
C PRO A 290 -5.71 -25.48 -18.06
N VAL A 291 -4.67 -26.31 -18.00
CA VAL A 291 -4.52 -27.53 -18.81
C VAL A 291 -5.61 -28.53 -18.42
N GLY A 292 -6.46 -28.90 -19.38
CA GLY A 292 -7.49 -29.92 -19.22
C GLY A 292 -6.87 -31.30 -18.97
N ARG A 293 -7.45 -32.04 -18.02
CA ARG A 293 -7.19 -33.47 -17.82
C ARG A 293 -7.98 -34.27 -18.85
N GLY A 294 -7.28 -35.13 -19.60
CA GLY A 294 -7.86 -36.36 -20.13
C GLY A 294 -7.89 -37.44 -19.05
#